data_AF-A0A225VFL6-F1
#
_entry.id   AF-A0A225VFL6-F1
#
_cell.length_a   1.000
_cell.length_b   1.000
_cell.length_c   1.000
_cell.angle_alpha   90.00
_cell.angle_beta   90.00
_cell.angle_gamma   90.00
#
_symmetry.space_group_name_H-M   'P 1'
#
loop_
_entity.id
_entity.type
_entity.pdbx_description
1 polymer ?
#
loop_
_entity_poly.entity_id
_entity_poly.type
_entity_poly.pdbx_seq_one_letter_code
_entity_poly.pdbx_strand_id
1 'polypeptide(L)'
;MCVYFRHRGGVQVVVGAYVDDLLVMSTEESAVDAFFDELAEFSVKNLGRATKFLGMRAKYDDKTGYDLDQETTIQELPKDHGLENAHGVRTPVEVDCNEEQDPGCEKLPVSGGDTVPTIRKFQSLVGSLL
;
A
#
# COMPACT_ATOMS: atom_id res chain seq x y z
N MET A 1 -10.02 7.13 1.81
CA MET A 1 -10.55 5.95 2.54
C MET A 1 -11.77 6.38 3.32
N CYS A 2 -12.88 5.66 3.16
CA CYS A 2 -14.12 5.90 3.91
C CYS A 2 -14.38 4.74 4.87
N VAL A 3 -14.91 5.03 6.05
CA VAL A 3 -15.29 4.01 7.03
C VAL A 3 -16.79 4.10 7.27
N TYR A 4 -17.49 3.00 7.05
CA TYR A 4 -18.92 2.85 7.31
C TYR A 4 -19.13 1.84 8.43
N PHE A 5 -20.22 1.98 9.16
CA PHE A 5 -20.59 1.03 10.20
C PHE A 5 -22.09 0.77 10.21
N ARG A 6 -22.45 -0.45 10.59
CA ARG A 6 -23.83 -0.89 10.78
C ARG A 6 -23.91 -1.59 12.13
N HIS A 7 -24.87 -1.17 12.96
CA HIS A 7 -25.16 -1.84 14.23
C HIS A 7 -26.61 -2.35 14.22
N ARG A 8 -26.80 -3.65 14.41
CA ARG A 8 -28.14 -4.28 14.48
C ARG A 8 -28.11 -5.43 15.49
N GLY A 9 -29.04 -5.41 16.44
CA GLY A 9 -29.21 -6.52 17.39
C GLY A 9 -27.97 -6.84 18.23
N GLY A 10 -27.13 -5.85 18.54
CA GLY A 10 -25.86 -6.07 19.26
C GLY A 10 -24.67 -6.41 18.36
N VAL A 11 -24.89 -6.77 17.10
CA VAL A 11 -23.83 -7.06 16.13
C VAL A 11 -23.37 -5.78 15.46
N GLN A 12 -22.06 -5.55 15.43
CA GLN A 12 -21.44 -4.42 14.76
C GLN A 12 -20.63 -4.90 13.55
N VAL A 13 -20.92 -4.33 12.39
CA VAL A 13 -20.13 -4.50 11.16
C VAL A 13 -19.47 -3.17 10.81
N VAL A 14 -18.17 -3.19 10.54
CA VAL A 14 -17.36 -2.05 10.11
C VAL A 14 -16.81 -2.34 8.71
N VAL A 15 -16.95 -1.38 7.81
CA VAL A 15 -16.52 -1.51 6.41
C VAL A 15 -15.57 -0.36 6.09
N GLY A 16 -14.30 -0.67 5.86
CA GLY A 16 -13.35 0.23 5.23
C GLY A 16 -13.44 0.12 3.71
N ALA A 17 -13.67 1.24 3.02
CA ALA A 17 -13.75 1.30 1.57
C ALA A 17 -12.66 2.21 0.99
N TYR A 18 -11.93 1.69 0.01
CA TYR A 18 -10.92 2.42 -0.75
C TYR A 18 -11.03 2.07 -2.24
N VAL A 19 -11.58 2.98 -3.04
CA VAL A 19 -11.85 2.74 -4.48
C VAL A 19 -12.60 1.41 -4.65
N ASP A 20 -11.96 0.39 -5.23
CA ASP A 20 -12.55 -0.92 -5.50
C ASP A 20 -12.30 -1.94 -4.37
N ASP A 21 -11.45 -1.61 -3.39
CA ASP A 21 -11.07 -2.48 -2.28
C ASP A 21 -11.96 -2.26 -1.05
N LEU A 22 -12.46 -3.37 -0.49
CA LEU A 22 -13.25 -3.41 0.74
C LEU A 22 -12.55 -4.22 1.82
N LEU A 23 -12.51 -3.68 3.03
CA LEU A 23 -12.10 -4.38 4.25
C LEU A 23 -13.30 -4.43 5.20
N VAL A 24 -13.77 -5.63 5.50
CA VAL A 24 -14.94 -5.84 6.35
C VAL A 24 -14.53 -6.51 7.65
N MET A 25 -14.97 -5.96 8.77
CA MET A 25 -14.78 -6.52 10.11
C MET A 25 -16.11 -6.56 10.84
N SER A 26 -16.29 -7.54 11.72
CA SER A 26 -17.51 -7.70 12.49
C SER A 26 -17.21 -8.28 13.87
N THR A 27 -18.10 -8.03 14.83
CA THR A 27 -18.08 -8.71 16.13
C THR A 27 -18.50 -10.18 16.03
N GLU A 28 -19.16 -10.57 14.94
CA GLU A 28 -19.54 -11.96 14.64
C GLU A 28 -19.13 -12.33 13.21
N GLU A 29 -18.50 -13.49 13.03
CA GLU A 29 -18.00 -13.97 11.74
C GLU A 29 -19.12 -14.17 10.71
N SER A 30 -20.26 -14.75 11.14
CA SER A 30 -21.44 -14.95 10.29
C SER A 30 -22.00 -13.66 9.69
N ALA A 31 -21.79 -12.51 10.36
CA ALA A 31 -22.21 -11.22 9.84
C ALA A 31 -21.26 -10.64 8.79
N VAL A 32 -20.01 -11.12 8.70
CA VAL A 32 -19.11 -10.82 7.56
C VAL A 32 -19.59 -11.58 6.32
N ASP A 33 -19.89 -12.88 6.47
CA ASP A 33 -20.37 -13.70 5.36
C ASP A 33 -21.69 -13.18 4.82
N ALA A 34 -22.67 -12.92 5.69
CA ALA A 34 -23.94 -12.34 5.30
C ALA A 34 -23.78 -10.97 4.61
N PHE A 35 -22.80 -10.15 5.01
CA PHE A 35 -22.52 -8.88 4.35
C PHE A 35 -21.98 -9.07 2.92
N PHE A 36 -21.08 -10.04 2.71
CA PHE A 36 -20.59 -10.33 1.35
C PHE A 36 -21.66 -11.00 0.48
N ASP A 37 -22.54 -11.82 1.05
CA ASP A 37 -23.69 -12.39 0.34
C ASP A 37 -24.65 -11.30 -0.15
N GLU A 38 -24.93 -10.28 0.68
CA GLU A 38 -25.71 -9.09 0.29
C GLU A 38 -25.04 -8.32 -0.87
N LEU A 39 -23.71 -8.37 -0.98
CA LEU A 39 -22.94 -7.67 -2.02
C LEU A 39 -22.63 -8.52 -3.26
N ALA A 40 -23.07 -9.78 -3.31
CA ALA A 40 -22.79 -10.68 -4.43
C ALA A 40 -23.31 -10.14 -5.78
N GLU A 41 -24.40 -9.37 -5.77
CA GLU A 41 -24.97 -8.72 -6.98
C GLU A 41 -23.99 -7.70 -7.59
N PHE A 42 -23.11 -7.10 -6.78
CA PHE A 42 -22.12 -6.11 -7.21
C PHE A 42 -20.80 -6.74 -7.68
N SER A 43 -20.76 -8.07 -7.87
CA SER A 43 -19.54 -8.84 -8.20
C SER A 43 -18.41 -8.69 -7.18
N VAL A 44 -18.73 -8.33 -5.94
CA VAL A 44 -17.75 -8.24 -4.85
C VAL A 44 -17.38 -9.65 -4.42
N LYS A 45 -16.08 -9.96 -4.45
CA LYS A 45 -15.57 -11.27 -4.04
C LYS A 45 -15.07 -11.22 -2.60
N ASN A 46 -15.55 -12.13 -1.76
CA ASN A 46 -14.94 -12.40 -0.48
C ASN A 46 -13.62 -13.17 -0.68
N LEU A 47 -12.50 -12.57 -0.25
CA LEU A 47 -11.15 -13.18 -0.31
C LEU A 47 -10.79 -13.91 0.99
N GLY A 48 -11.70 -13.97 1.96
CA GLY A 48 -11.48 -14.51 3.28
C GLY A 48 -10.74 -13.53 4.18
N ARG A 49 -10.06 -14.07 5.20
CA ARG A 49 -9.31 -13.25 6.16
C ARG A 49 -8.23 -12.43 5.46
N ALA A 50 -8.23 -11.12 5.72
CA ALA A 50 -7.29 -10.19 5.13
C ALA A 50 -5.84 -10.55 5.53
N THR A 51 -5.00 -10.80 4.52
CA THR A 51 -3.55 -11.01 4.66
C THR A 51 -2.75 -9.92 3.98
N LYS A 52 -3.31 -9.26 2.97
CA LYS A 52 -2.78 -8.07 2.29
C LYS A 52 -3.93 -7.11 1.98
N PHE A 53 -3.80 -5.83 2.33
CA PHE A 53 -4.77 -4.77 2.01
C PHE A 53 -4.02 -3.47 1.75
N LEU A 54 -4.19 -2.85 0.58
CA LEU A 54 -3.49 -1.61 0.17
C LEU A 54 -1.97 -1.67 0.38
N GLY A 55 -1.35 -2.79 0.01
CA GLY A 55 0.10 -2.98 0.20
C GLY A 55 0.54 -3.22 1.66
N MET A 56 -0.37 -3.19 2.63
CA MET A 56 -0.06 -3.60 4.01
C MET A 56 -0.32 -5.09 4.18
N ARG A 57 0.64 -5.79 4.75
CA ARG A 57 0.51 -7.18 5.21
C ARG A 57 -0.14 -7.18 6.58
N ALA A 58 -1.16 -8.01 6.73
CA ALA A 58 -1.83 -8.24 8.00
C ALA A 58 -1.55 -9.67 8.47
N LYS A 59 -0.91 -9.79 9.64
CA LYS A 59 -0.75 -11.05 10.37
C LYS A 59 -1.66 -11.00 11.58
N TYR A 60 -2.26 -12.12 11.94
CA TYR A 60 -3.01 -12.19 13.19
C TYR A 60 -2.62 -13.43 13.98
N ASP A 61 -2.47 -13.19 15.27
CA ASP A 61 -2.13 -14.15 16.31
C ASP A 61 -3.15 -14.01 17.45
N ASP A 62 -3.60 -15.13 18.02
CA ASP A 62 -4.64 -15.13 19.06
C ASP A 62 -4.19 -14.49 20.38
N LYS A 63 -2.88 -14.32 20.61
CA LYS A 63 -2.35 -13.71 21.84
C LYS A 63 -2.06 -12.23 21.68
N THR A 64 -1.50 -11.83 20.53
CA THR A 64 -1.06 -10.44 20.29
C THR A 64 -2.00 -9.63 19.42
N GLY A 65 -2.99 -10.27 18.79
CA GLY A 65 -3.92 -9.64 17.87
C GLY A 65 -3.31 -9.43 16.49
N TYR A 66 -3.69 -8.33 15.84
CA TYR A 66 -3.22 -7.97 14.49
C TYR A 66 -1.88 -7.26 14.53
N ASP A 67 -0.94 -7.73 13.71
CA ASP A 67 0.33 -7.09 13.38
C ASP A 67 0.28 -6.63 11.91
N LEU A 68 0.63 -5.37 11.66
CA LEU A 68 0.54 -4.73 10.36
C LEU A 68 1.91 -4.21 9.95
N ASP A 69 2.36 -4.57 8.75
CA ASP A 69 3.64 -4.11 8.19
C ASP A 69 3.57 -3.93 6.67
N GLN A 70 4.55 -3.25 6.08
CA GLN A 70 4.67 -3.09 4.62
C GLN A 70 5.93 -3.77 4.06
N GLU A 71 6.55 -4.68 4.81
CA GLU A 71 7.85 -5.27 4.47
C GLU A 71 7.83 -5.91 3.07
N THR A 72 6.79 -6.70 2.77
CA THR A 72 6.65 -7.36 1.47
C THR A 72 6.58 -6.35 0.32
N THR A 73 5.78 -5.29 0.48
CA THR A 73 5.65 -4.24 -0.54
C THR A 73 6.95 -3.48 -0.73
N ILE A 74 7.65 -3.13 0.36
CA ILE A 74 8.97 -2.46 0.30
C ILE A 74 10.01 -3.34 -0.42
N GLN A 75 9.98 -4.66 -0.23
CA GLN A 75 10.91 -5.59 -0.88
C GLN A 75 10.57 -5.84 -2.36
N GLU A 76 9.29 -5.76 -2.75
CA GLU A 76 8.81 -5.92 -4.13
C GLU A 76 9.09 -4.66 -4.96
N LEU A 77 8.95 -3.48 -4.36
CA LEU A 77 8.96 -2.19 -5.06
C LEU A 77 10.27 -1.87 -5.83
N PRO A 78 11.48 -2.08 -5.29
CA PRO A 78 12.72 -1.94 -6.07
C PRO A 78 12.80 -2.93 -7.23
N LYS A 79 12.26 -4.15 -7.09
CA LYS A 79 12.31 -5.16 -8.14
C LYS A 79 11.39 -4.79 -9.30
N ASP A 80 10.17 -4.37 -8.98
CA ASP A 80 9.16 -3.98 -9.97
C ASP A 80 9.62 -2.81 -10.84
N HIS A 81 10.49 -1.95 -10.30
CA HIS A 81 11.05 -0.80 -11.01
C HIS A 81 12.48 -1.01 -11.54
N GLY A 82 13.06 -2.20 -11.42
CA GLY A 82 14.41 -2.53 -11.91
C GLY A 82 15.54 -1.83 -11.13
N LEU A 83 15.27 -1.48 -9.87
CA LEU A 83 16.16 -0.77 -8.94
C LEU A 83 16.74 -1.68 -7.85
N GLU A 84 16.60 -3.00 -7.97
CA GLU A 84 17.11 -4.00 -7.01
C GLU A 84 18.61 -3.86 -6.71
N ASN A 85 19.40 -3.37 -7.68
CA ASN A 85 20.84 -3.17 -7.57
C ASN A 85 21.23 -1.68 -7.50
N ALA A 86 20.27 -0.78 -7.21
CA ALA A 86 20.55 0.64 -7.13
C ALA A 86 21.48 0.96 -5.95
N HIS A 87 22.49 1.79 -6.19
CA HIS A 87 23.37 2.27 -5.12
C HIS A 87 22.66 3.33 -4.27
N GLY A 88 22.77 3.18 -2.95
CA GLY A 88 22.32 4.21 -2.01
C GLY A 88 23.12 5.48 -2.18
N VAL A 89 22.47 6.55 -2.61
CA VAL A 89 23.02 7.91 -2.62
C VAL A 89 22.37 8.73 -1.51
N ARG A 90 23.06 9.78 -1.05
CA ARG A 90 22.45 10.71 -0.10
C ARG A 90 21.18 11.31 -0.71
N THR A 91 20.10 11.34 0.07
CA THR A 91 18.88 12.04 -0.31
C THR A 91 19.24 13.47 -0.69
N PRO A 92 18.89 13.96 -1.88
CA PRO A 92 19.12 15.35 -2.24
C PRO A 92 18.39 16.24 -1.25
N VAL A 93 19.14 16.92 -0.39
CA VAL A 93 18.60 17.97 0.45
C VAL A 93 18.38 19.18 -0.46
N GLU A 94 17.25 19.87 -0.28
CA GLU A 94 16.92 21.07 -1.04
C GLU A 94 18.12 22.04 -1.09
N VAL A 95 18.37 22.61 -2.27
CA VAL A 95 19.57 23.41 -2.57
C VAL A 95 19.71 24.62 -1.65
N ASP A 96 18.60 25.11 -1.09
CA ASP A 96 18.59 26.22 -0.13
C ASP A 96 19.19 25.86 1.24
N CYS A 97 19.50 24.59 1.48
CA CYS A 97 20.05 24.10 2.75
C CYS A 97 21.57 23.83 2.71
N ASN A 98 22.25 23.99 1.55
CA ASN A 98 23.69 23.74 1.42
C ASN A 98 24.38 24.89 0.69
N GLU A 99 25.38 25.51 1.34
CA GLU A 99 26.23 26.56 0.74
C GLU A 99 27.26 26.00 -0.27
N GLU A 100 27.37 24.68 -0.42
CA GLU A 100 28.29 24.05 -1.37
C GLU A 100 27.53 23.15 -2.36
N GLN A 101 27.58 23.52 -3.64
CA GLN A 101 27.13 22.67 -4.75
C GLN A 101 28.11 21.49 -4.86
N ASP A 102 27.66 20.28 -4.53
CA ASP A 102 28.39 19.06 -4.89
C ASP A 102 28.35 18.91 -6.43
N PRO A 103 29.50 18.99 -7.13
CA PRO A 103 29.55 18.92 -8.59
C PRO A 103 29.08 17.56 -9.14
N GLY A 104 28.82 16.55 -8.28
CA GLY A 104 28.30 15.25 -8.66
C GLY A 104 26.76 15.11 -8.71
N CYS A 105 25.99 16.16 -8.38
CA CYS A 105 24.52 16.07 -8.36
C CYS A 105 23.90 16.28 -9.77
N GLU A 106 24.12 15.33 -10.68
CA GLU A 106 23.44 15.33 -11.98
C GLU A 106 21.95 15.01 -11.81
N LYS A 107 21.09 15.85 -12.42
CA LYS A 107 19.64 15.62 -12.44
C LYS A 107 19.33 14.35 -13.23
N LEU A 108 18.34 13.59 -12.76
CA LEU A 108 17.82 12.45 -13.52
C LEU A 108 17.31 12.90 -14.89
N PRO A 109 17.61 12.15 -15.97
CA PRO A 109 17.16 12.51 -17.31
C PRO A 109 15.64 12.35 -17.45
N VAL A 110 15.04 13.19 -18.30
CA VAL A 110 13.60 13.14 -18.63
C VAL A 110 13.28 11.95 -19.54
N SER A 111 14.24 11.54 -20.36
CA SER A 111 14.15 10.38 -21.27
C SER A 111 15.46 9.59 -21.19
N GLY A 112 15.35 8.27 -21.03
CA GLY A 112 16.48 7.36 -20.90
C GLY A 112 16.04 5.94 -21.27
N GLY A 113 16.98 5.11 -21.73
CA GLY A 113 16.73 3.71 -22.06
C GLY A 113 16.42 2.85 -20.81
N ASP A 114 16.24 1.54 -21.01
CA ASP A 114 15.85 0.62 -19.92
C ASP A 114 16.82 0.64 -18.73
N THR A 115 18.11 0.87 -19.00
CA THR A 115 19.20 0.84 -18.02
C THR A 115 19.40 2.14 -17.23
N VAL A 116 18.81 3.26 -17.67
CA VAL A 116 18.98 4.55 -16.97
C VAL A 116 17.68 4.92 -16.25
N PRO A 117 17.69 5.09 -14.92
CA PRO A 117 16.53 5.55 -14.18
C PRO A 117 16.19 6.98 -14.59
N THR A 118 14.94 7.20 -15.01
CA THR A 118 14.42 8.51 -15.40
C THR A 118 13.61 9.13 -14.26
N ILE A 119 13.37 10.44 -14.35
CA ILE A 119 12.50 11.12 -13.38
C ILE A 119 11.09 10.50 -13.33
N ARG A 120 10.57 10.01 -14.47
CA ARG A 120 9.27 9.34 -14.54
C ARG A 120 9.28 7.99 -13.83
N LYS A 121 10.36 7.21 -13.94
CA LYS A 121 10.52 5.94 -13.19
C LYS A 121 10.51 6.22 -11.68
N PHE A 122 11.21 7.26 -11.24
CA PHE A 122 11.22 7.67 -9.83
C PHE A 122 9.86 8.18 -9.34
N GLN A 123 9.19 9.03 -10.11
CA GLN A 123 7.84 9.51 -9.76
C GLN A 123 6.83 8.36 -9.70
N SER A 124 6.92 7.40 -10.62
CA SER A 124 6.09 6.18 -10.59
C SER A 124 6.38 5.32 -9.37
N LEU A 125 7.65 5.20 -8.96
CA LEU A 125 8.09 4.47 -7.76
C LEU A 125 7.55 5.13 -6.48
N VAL A 126 7.64 6.45 -6.39
CA VAL A 126 7.09 7.20 -5.24
C VAL A 126 5.57 7.11 -5.23
N GLY A 127 4.94 7.15 -6.41
CA GLY A 127 3.50 7.00 -6.56
C GLY A 127 2.97 5.60 -6.23
N SER A 128 3.77 4.54 -6.41
CA SER A 128 3.39 3.17 -6.04
C SER A 128 3.56 2.86 -4.55
N LEU A 129 4.19 3.77 -3.80
CA LEU A 129 4.32 3.69 -2.35
C LEU A 129 3.07 4.20 -1.60
N LEU A 130 2.17 4.89 -2.31
CA LEU A 130 0.93 5.50 -1.82
C LEU A 130 -0.29 4.65 -2.18
#